data_AF-A0A2Z3X188-F1
#
_entry.id   AF-A0A2Z3X188-F1
#
_cell.length_a   1.000
_cell.length_b   1.000
_cell.length_c   1.000
_cell.angle_alpha   90.00
_cell.angle_beta   90.00
_cell.angle_gamma   90.00
#
_symmetry.space_group_name_H-M   'P 1'
#
loop_
_entity.id
_entity.type
_entity.pdbx_description
1 polymer ?
#
loop_
_entity_poly.entity_id
_entity_poly.type
_entity_poly.pdbx_seq_one_letter_code
_entity_poly.pdbx_strand_id
1 'polypeptide(L)'
;MDVSDDVLEMVINHQKSLQPVELYRGLQQGKVRLVQFTPLIKRDASGYLTEDSVTPDGWGRFLIAIFDIWVREDINQISIQLFDNTLRQWCGRTALFECQTMTLQNTRCQACSLFQYYHGDCPAYREENGKGVLCTGYQAFFNHTAPHMRVMRDLLKQHRSPMELMAMLR
;
A
#
# COMPACT_ATOMS: atom_id res chain seq x y z
N MET A 1 -9.41 -25.64 -16.17
CA MET A 1 -10.44 -24.67 -15.80
C MET A 1 -9.68 -23.44 -15.36
N ASP A 2 -9.55 -22.48 -16.26
CA ASP A 2 -8.69 -21.31 -16.09
C ASP A 2 -9.30 -20.43 -15.00
N VAL A 3 -8.68 -20.39 -13.82
CA VAL A 3 -8.97 -19.34 -12.85
C VAL A 3 -8.09 -18.20 -13.31
N SER A 4 -8.59 -17.37 -14.23
CA SER A 4 -7.95 -16.08 -14.46
C SER A 4 -8.05 -15.32 -13.14
N ASP A 5 -6.94 -15.26 -12.42
CA ASP A 5 -6.72 -14.28 -11.35
C ASP A 5 -6.65 -12.90 -12.03
N ASP A 6 -7.78 -12.45 -12.59
CA ASP A 6 -7.86 -11.16 -13.26
C ASP A 6 -7.64 -10.08 -12.21
N VAL A 7 -6.40 -9.58 -12.20
CA VAL A 7 -6.00 -8.44 -11.38
C VAL A 7 -6.82 -7.24 -11.85
N LEU A 8 -7.64 -6.68 -10.97
CA LEU A 8 -8.25 -5.39 -11.24
C LEU A 8 -7.21 -4.29 -10.98
N GLU A 9 -6.62 -3.80 -12.06
CA GLU A 9 -5.78 -2.61 -12.00
C GLU A 9 -6.65 -1.35 -11.99
N MET A 10 -6.46 -0.51 -10.96
CA MET A 10 -7.23 0.70 -10.79
C MET A 10 -6.32 1.90 -10.61
N VAL A 11 -6.40 2.82 -11.57
CA VAL A 11 -5.74 4.12 -11.47
C VAL A 11 -6.55 5.05 -10.56
N ILE A 12 -5.88 5.58 -9.53
CA ILE A 12 -6.43 6.50 -8.53
C ILE A 12 -5.95 7.91 -8.84
N ASN A 13 -6.87 8.77 -9.27
CA ASN A 13 -6.65 10.20 -9.46
C ASN A 13 -7.08 10.99 -8.21
N HIS A 14 -6.92 12.31 -8.24
CA HIS A 14 -7.33 13.20 -7.16
C HIS A 14 -8.77 12.93 -6.71
N GLN A 15 -9.73 12.95 -7.65
CA GLN A 15 -11.15 12.77 -7.34
C GLN A 15 -11.45 11.42 -6.66
N LYS A 16 -10.95 10.30 -7.20
CA LYS A 16 -11.14 8.96 -6.59
C LYS A 16 -10.51 8.87 -5.21
N SER A 17 -9.38 9.54 -4.97
CA SER A 17 -8.72 9.55 -3.67
C SER A 17 -9.55 10.21 -2.56
N LEU A 18 -10.53 11.05 -2.93
CA LEU A 18 -11.44 11.71 -2.00
C LEU A 18 -12.62 10.82 -1.60
N GLN A 19 -12.86 9.69 -2.28
CA GLN A 19 -14.00 8.79 -2.06
C GLN A 19 -13.56 7.33 -1.80
N PRO A 20 -12.61 7.06 -0.88
CA PRO A 20 -12.07 5.72 -0.67
C PRO A 20 -13.12 4.70 -0.22
N VAL A 21 -14.08 5.12 0.62
CA VAL A 21 -15.11 4.23 1.17
C VAL A 21 -16.04 3.75 0.07
N GLU A 22 -16.64 4.66 -0.69
CA GLU A 22 -17.55 4.32 -1.80
C GLU A 22 -16.86 3.44 -2.84
N LEU A 23 -15.63 3.79 -3.20
CA LEU A 23 -14.81 3.01 -4.12
C LEU A 23 -14.59 1.58 -3.61
N TYR A 24 -14.24 1.42 -2.34
CA TYR A 24 -13.97 0.11 -1.76
C TYR A 24 -15.24 -0.72 -1.58
N ARG A 25 -16.36 -0.11 -1.19
CA ARG A 25 -17.67 -0.77 -1.14
C ARG A 25 -18.10 -1.28 -2.52
N GLY A 26 -17.79 -0.54 -3.58
CA GLY A 26 -18.00 -1.00 -4.96
C GLY A 26 -17.18 -2.26 -5.30
N LEU A 27 -15.95 -2.35 -4.79
CA LEU A 27 -15.11 -3.55 -4.96
C LEU A 27 -15.69 -4.77 -4.24
N GLN A 28 -16.19 -4.60 -3.01
CA GLN A 28 -16.85 -5.66 -2.24
C GLN A 28 -18.10 -6.22 -2.92
N GLN A 29 -18.84 -5.40 -3.68
CA GLN A 29 -20.02 -5.84 -4.44
C GLN A 29 -19.65 -6.58 -5.73
N GLY A 30 -18.43 -6.37 -6.22
CA GLY A 30 -17.90 -7.05 -7.40
C GLY A 30 -17.45 -8.49 -7.13
N LYS A 31 -17.11 -9.23 -8.19
CA LYS A 31 -16.47 -10.56 -8.09
C LYS A 31 -14.94 -10.48 -8.07
N VAL A 32 -14.39 -9.34 -7.70
CA VAL A 32 -12.95 -9.07 -7.76
C VAL A 32 -12.28 -9.64 -6.52
N ARG A 33 -11.22 -10.42 -6.71
CA ARG A 33 -10.44 -11.02 -5.62
C ARG A 33 -9.06 -10.43 -5.46
N LEU A 34 -8.54 -9.78 -6.49
CA LEU A 34 -7.20 -9.21 -6.51
C LEU A 34 -7.24 -7.80 -7.11
N VAL A 35 -6.78 -6.82 -6.35
CA VAL A 35 -6.82 -5.40 -6.69
C VAL A 35 -5.44 -4.77 -6.59
N GLN A 36 -5.07 -4.02 -7.62
CA GLN A 36 -3.87 -3.18 -7.63
C GLN A 36 -4.28 -1.72 -7.79
N PHE A 37 -4.00 -0.90 -6.78
CA PHE A 37 -4.16 0.56 -6.88
C PHE A 37 -2.87 1.21 -7.38
N THR A 38 -2.98 1.96 -8.47
CA THR A 38 -1.88 2.74 -9.05
C THR A 38 -2.17 4.23 -8.91
N PRO A 39 -1.35 5.02 -8.20
CA PRO A 39 -1.58 6.45 -8.09
C PRO A 39 -1.31 7.15 -9.43
N LEU A 40 -2.21 8.05 -9.85
CA LEU A 40 -2.00 8.92 -10.99
C LEU A 40 -1.13 10.11 -10.59
N ILE A 41 0.05 10.20 -11.21
CA ILE A 41 0.97 11.35 -11.09
C ILE A 41 1.18 11.91 -12.49
N LYS A 42 0.72 13.14 -12.70
CA LYS A 42 0.90 13.90 -13.94
C LYS A 42 1.54 15.24 -13.60
N ARG A 43 2.45 15.69 -14.46
CA ARG A 43 3.08 17.02 -14.34
C ARG A 43 2.69 17.89 -15.53
N ASP A 44 2.49 19.17 -15.27
CA ASP A 44 2.34 20.17 -16.32
C ASP A 44 3.70 20.51 -16.97
N ALA A 45 3.68 21.40 -17.98
CA ALA A 45 4.89 21.86 -18.66
C ALA A 45 5.90 22.60 -17.74
N SER A 46 5.44 23.05 -16.57
CA SER A 46 6.27 23.71 -15.56
C SER A 46 6.83 22.72 -14.52
N GLY A 47 6.48 21.44 -14.61
CA GLY A 47 6.92 20.38 -13.70
C GLY A 47 6.07 20.23 -12.43
N TYR A 48 5.03 21.05 -12.26
CA TYR A 48 4.12 20.96 -11.11
C TYR A 48 3.07 19.87 -11.33
N LEU A 49 2.57 19.29 -10.22
CA LEU A 49 1.50 18.30 -10.31
C LEU A 49 0.24 18.93 -10.89
N THR A 50 -0.39 18.25 -11.85
CA THR A 50 -1.69 18.66 -12.36
C THR A 50 -2.79 18.38 -11.31
N GLU A 51 -3.93 19.05 -11.43
CA GLU A 51 -5.09 18.86 -10.54
C GLU A 51 -5.64 17.42 -10.52
N ASP A 52 -5.47 16.68 -11.61
CA ASP A 52 -5.80 15.26 -11.70
C ASP A 52 -4.95 14.38 -10.79
N SER A 53 -3.74 14.83 -10.43
CA SER A 53 -2.77 14.01 -9.71
C SER A 53 -3.18 13.81 -8.26
N VAL A 54 -2.91 12.63 -7.73
CA VAL A 54 -3.06 12.44 -6.28
C VAL A 54 -2.04 13.28 -5.53
N THR A 55 -2.49 13.95 -4.49
CA THR A 55 -1.59 14.63 -3.56
C THR A 55 -0.97 13.61 -2.60
N PRO A 56 0.21 13.89 -2.01
CA PRO A 56 0.84 12.96 -1.08
C PRO A 56 -0.08 12.63 0.11
N ASP A 57 -0.73 13.64 0.70
CA ASP A 57 -1.65 13.46 1.81
C ASP A 57 -2.98 12.81 1.38
N GLY A 58 -3.45 13.09 0.17
CA GLY A 58 -4.62 12.44 -0.41
C GLY A 58 -4.40 10.94 -0.58
N TRP A 59 -3.23 10.55 -1.10
CA TRP A 59 -2.85 9.16 -1.28
C TRP A 59 -2.75 8.40 0.05
N GLY A 60 -2.10 9.00 1.06
CA GLY A 60 -2.00 8.39 2.39
C GLY A 60 -3.37 8.17 3.04
N ARG A 61 -4.25 9.18 3.00
CA ARG A 61 -5.63 9.07 3.53
C ARG A 61 -6.45 8.02 2.79
N PHE A 62 -6.32 7.94 1.48
CA PHE A 62 -6.99 6.93 0.66
C PHE A 62 -6.59 5.51 1.08
N LEU A 63 -5.29 5.23 1.18
CA LEU A 63 -4.79 3.91 1.56
C LEU A 63 -5.20 3.52 2.99
N ILE A 64 -5.11 4.46 3.94
CA ILE A 64 -5.50 4.25 5.34
C ILE A 64 -7.00 3.92 5.42
N ALA A 65 -7.85 4.70 4.75
CA ALA A 65 -9.29 4.49 4.78
C ALA A 65 -9.69 3.11 4.21
N ILE A 66 -9.05 2.67 3.13
CA ILE A 66 -9.29 1.33 2.58
C ILE A 66 -8.79 0.24 3.54
N PHE A 67 -7.59 0.42 4.10
CA PHE A 67 -7.02 -0.54 5.05
C PHE A 67 -7.92 -0.74 6.27
N ASP A 68 -8.46 0.34 6.81
CA ASP A 68 -9.32 0.34 7.98
C ASP A 68 -10.62 -0.46 7.77
N ILE A 69 -11.16 -0.47 6.55
CA ILE A 69 -12.31 -1.32 6.19
C ILE A 69 -11.82 -2.76 6.00
N TRP A 70 -10.81 -2.95 5.14
CA TRP A 70 -10.29 -4.27 4.77
C TRP A 70 -9.87 -5.11 5.99
N VAL A 71 -9.16 -4.51 6.95
CA VAL A 71 -8.63 -5.22 8.13
C VAL A 71 -9.75 -5.68 9.09
N ARG A 72 -10.94 -5.09 8.99
CA ARG A 72 -12.09 -5.44 9.84
C ARG A 72 -13.07 -6.39 9.14
N GLU A 73 -13.12 -6.34 7.82
CA GLU A 73 -14.21 -6.97 7.05
C GLU A 73 -13.73 -8.02 6.04
N ASP A 74 -12.53 -7.90 5.47
CA ASP A 74 -12.20 -8.58 4.21
C ASP A 74 -10.83 -9.26 4.16
N ILE A 75 -10.17 -9.48 5.31
CA ILE A 75 -8.92 -10.27 5.31
C ILE A 75 -9.21 -11.65 4.69
N ASN A 76 -8.48 -12.00 3.63
CA ASN A 76 -8.65 -13.18 2.77
C ASN A 76 -9.88 -13.19 1.82
N GLN A 77 -10.69 -12.14 1.77
CA GLN A 77 -11.77 -12.01 0.77
C GLN A 77 -11.31 -11.25 -0.47
N ILE A 78 -10.66 -10.11 -0.26
CA ILE A 78 -10.08 -9.28 -1.31
C ILE A 78 -8.59 -9.10 -1.00
N SER A 79 -7.73 -9.54 -1.90
CA SER A 79 -6.31 -9.26 -1.87
C SER A 79 -6.06 -7.87 -2.47
N ILE A 80 -5.44 -7.00 -1.68
CA ILE A 80 -4.96 -5.70 -2.14
C ILE A 80 -3.43 -5.81 -2.23
N GLN A 81 -2.89 -5.71 -3.44
CA GLN A 81 -1.48 -6.03 -3.71
C GLN A 81 -0.50 -5.28 -2.80
N LEU A 82 -0.76 -3.99 -2.52
CA LEU A 82 0.07 -3.20 -1.60
C LEU A 82 0.06 -3.74 -0.17
N PHE A 83 -1.09 -4.21 0.32
CA PHE A 83 -1.24 -4.73 1.68
C PHE A 83 -0.58 -6.10 1.80
N ASP A 84 -0.77 -6.95 0.81
CA ASP A 84 -0.12 -8.27 0.73
C ASP A 84 1.40 -8.13 0.65
N ASN A 85 1.91 -7.24 -0.21
CA ASN A 85 3.34 -6.97 -0.31
C ASN A 85 3.89 -6.42 1.01
N THR A 86 3.14 -5.54 1.67
CA THR A 86 3.50 -5.03 3.00
C THR A 86 3.61 -6.17 4.01
N LEU A 87 2.61 -7.03 4.11
CA LEU A 87 2.62 -8.15 5.05
C LEU A 87 3.76 -9.14 4.75
N ARG A 88 4.05 -9.42 3.47
CA ARG A 88 5.20 -10.25 3.06
C ARG A 88 6.53 -9.68 3.55
N GLN A 89 6.73 -8.36 3.44
CA GLN A 89 7.92 -7.69 3.97
C GLN A 89 8.00 -7.81 5.50
N TRP A 90 6.88 -7.65 6.22
CA TRP A 90 6.83 -7.90 7.68
C TRP A 90 7.19 -9.34 8.06
N CYS A 91 6.84 -10.32 7.21
CA CYS A 91 7.22 -11.72 7.39
C CYS A 91 8.68 -12.01 7.06
N GLY A 92 9.47 -11.04 6.59
CA GLY A 92 10.84 -11.26 6.13
C GLY A 92 10.92 -12.11 4.86
N ARG A 93 9.81 -12.22 4.12
CA ARG A 93 9.80 -12.88 2.80
C ARG A 93 10.16 -11.81 1.78
N THR A 94 11.44 -11.77 1.43
CA THR A 94 12.03 -10.87 0.44
C THR A 94 11.17 -10.84 -0.83
N ALA A 95 10.58 -9.69 -1.14
CA ALA A 95 10.13 -9.45 -2.51
C ALA A 95 11.39 -9.33 -3.38
N LEU A 96 11.45 -10.10 -4.45
CA LEU A 96 12.48 -10.02 -5.49
C LEU A 96 12.30 -8.70 -6.25
N PHE A 97 12.76 -7.60 -5.67
CA PHE A 97 13.06 -6.38 -6.42
C PHE A 97 14.48 -5.98 -6.06
N GLU A 98 15.35 -6.00 -7.05
CA GLU A 98 16.74 -5.55 -6.94
C GLU A 98 16.75 -4.01 -6.81
N CYS A 99 16.34 -3.46 -5.67
CA CYS A 99 16.48 -2.04 -5.33
C CYS A 99 17.52 -1.83 -4.22
N GLN A 100 18.57 -2.66 -4.22
CA GLN A 100 19.59 -2.67 -3.18
C GLN A 100 20.65 -1.57 -3.37
N THR A 101 20.79 -0.98 -4.55
CA THR A 101 21.98 -0.16 -4.89
C THR A 101 21.82 1.34 -4.68
N MET A 102 20.60 1.89 -4.59
CA MET A 102 20.40 3.36 -4.54
C MET A 102 19.84 3.91 -3.21
N THR A 103 19.23 3.08 -2.36
CA THR A 103 18.69 3.48 -1.04
C THR A 103 19.77 3.90 -0.04
N LEU A 104 21.00 3.43 -0.26
CA LEU A 104 22.17 3.77 0.54
C LEU A 104 22.68 5.21 0.31
N GLN A 105 22.12 5.95 -0.65
CA GLN A 105 22.61 7.29 -1.04
C GLN A 105 21.74 8.45 -0.54
N ASN A 106 20.58 8.19 0.09
CA ASN A 106 19.73 9.25 0.66
C ASN A 106 19.67 9.17 2.19
N THR A 107 20.31 10.14 2.85
CA THR A 107 20.37 10.25 4.33
C THR A 107 18.99 10.32 4.99
N ARG A 108 17.97 10.85 4.30
CA ARG A 108 16.60 10.89 4.82
C ARG A 108 15.93 9.52 4.79
N CYS A 109 16.17 8.73 3.76
CA CYS A 109 15.68 7.36 3.69
C CYS A 109 16.39 6.48 4.72
N GLN A 110 17.70 6.67 4.92
CA GLN A 110 18.46 5.99 5.98
C GLN A 110 17.93 6.32 7.39
N ALA A 111 17.51 7.57 7.61
CA ALA A 111 16.90 8.01 8.87
C ALA A 111 15.39 7.73 8.97
N CYS A 112 14.76 7.16 7.93
CA CYS A 112 13.34 6.85 7.96
C CYS A 112 13.10 5.63 8.84
N SER A 113 12.15 5.73 9.77
CA SER A 113 11.73 4.63 10.65
C SER A 113 11.29 3.38 9.88
N LEU A 114 10.89 3.54 8.61
CA LEU A 114 10.44 2.46 7.75
C LEU A 114 11.58 1.74 7.00
N PHE A 115 12.78 2.31 6.99
CA PHE A 115 13.95 1.71 6.31
C PHE A 115 14.30 0.33 6.86
N GLN A 116 14.12 0.12 8.17
CA GLN A 116 14.35 -1.17 8.82
C GLN A 116 13.42 -2.29 8.33
N TYR A 117 12.29 -1.95 7.71
CA TYR A 117 11.29 -2.92 7.28
C TYR A 117 11.27 -3.10 5.76
N TYR A 118 11.60 -2.05 5.01
CA TYR A 118 11.49 -2.05 3.55
C TYR A 118 12.85 -2.06 2.84
N HIS A 119 13.97 -1.82 3.53
CA HIS A 119 15.34 -1.95 3.00
C HIS A 119 15.65 -1.30 1.63
N GLY A 120 14.77 -0.42 1.12
CA GLY A 120 14.88 0.15 -0.23
C GLY A 120 13.66 -0.03 -1.12
N ASP A 121 12.78 -0.98 -0.80
CA ASP A 121 11.61 -1.34 -1.61
C ASP A 121 10.39 -0.46 -1.33
N CYS A 122 10.59 0.76 -0.84
CA CYS A 122 9.46 1.67 -0.62
C CYS A 122 8.83 2.02 -1.98
N PRO A 123 7.52 1.82 -2.18
CA PRO A 123 6.86 2.18 -3.46
C PRO A 123 6.96 3.66 -3.80
N ALA A 124 7.27 4.50 -2.81
CA ALA A 124 7.57 5.91 -2.99
C ALA A 124 8.90 6.18 -3.71
N TYR A 125 9.76 5.19 -3.94
CA TYR A 125 11.06 5.38 -4.56
C TYR A 125 10.96 5.18 -6.09
N ARG A 126 10.55 6.23 -6.80
CA ARG A 126 10.49 6.23 -8.27
C ARG A 126 10.70 7.60 -8.92
N GLU A 127 11.56 8.44 -8.36
CA GLU A 127 12.00 9.71 -9.00
C GLU A 127 13.50 9.93 -8.71
N GLU A 128 14.23 10.57 -9.64
CA GLU A 128 15.70 10.72 -9.67
C GLU A 128 16.32 11.41 -8.44
N ASN A 129 15.51 12.09 -7.62
CA ASN A 129 15.96 12.98 -6.54
C ASN A 129 15.93 12.30 -5.16
N GLY A 130 15.66 10.99 -5.12
CA GLY A 130 15.62 10.20 -3.88
C GLY A 130 14.40 10.44 -2.99
N LYS A 131 13.45 11.30 -3.38
CA LYS A 131 12.14 11.47 -2.73
C LYS A 131 11.06 11.40 -3.81
N GLY A 132 10.36 10.28 -3.91
CA GLY A 132 9.16 10.28 -4.75
C GLY A 132 8.08 11.15 -4.14
N VAL A 133 7.29 11.74 -5.03
CA VAL A 133 6.22 12.70 -4.72
C VAL A 133 5.33 12.22 -3.56
N LEU A 134 5.04 10.92 -3.49
CA LEU A 134 4.09 10.32 -2.55
C LEU A 134 4.69 9.82 -1.22
N CYS A 135 5.96 10.10 -0.94
CA CYS A 135 6.66 9.57 0.23
C CYS A 135 5.91 9.80 1.56
N THR A 136 5.40 11.01 1.80
CA THR A 136 4.64 11.31 3.03
C THR A 136 3.36 10.48 3.15
N GLY A 137 2.66 10.25 2.03
CA GLY A 137 1.44 9.45 2.01
C GLY A 137 1.71 7.98 2.35
N TYR A 138 2.74 7.40 1.73
CA TYR A 138 3.17 6.04 2.07
C TYR A 138 3.66 5.93 3.51
N GLN A 139 4.42 6.92 4.00
CA GLN A 139 4.88 6.92 5.39
C GLN A 139 3.71 6.91 6.38
N ALA A 140 2.69 7.74 6.14
CA ALA A 140 1.47 7.76 6.95
C ALA A 140 0.78 6.39 6.94
N PHE A 141 0.59 5.78 5.76
CA PHE A 141 0.01 4.46 5.62
C PHE A 141 0.79 3.38 6.40
N PHE A 142 2.11 3.31 6.24
CA PHE A 142 2.92 2.29 6.90
C PHE A 142 2.95 2.45 8.42
N ASN A 143 3.03 3.70 8.91
CA ASN A 143 2.97 3.97 10.35
C ASN A 143 1.61 3.56 10.94
N HIS A 144 0.51 3.87 10.25
CA HIS A 144 -0.85 3.53 10.69
C HIS A 144 -1.10 2.02 10.71
N THR A 145 -0.62 1.30 9.70
CA THR A 145 -0.85 -0.14 9.57
C THR A 145 0.12 -1.00 10.37
N ALA A 146 1.27 -0.48 10.79
CA ALA A 146 2.31 -1.25 11.48
C ALA A 146 1.82 -2.10 12.68
N PRO A 147 0.95 -1.62 13.59
CA PRO A 147 0.45 -2.45 14.69
C PRO A 147 -0.32 -3.67 14.18
N HIS A 148 -1.17 -3.49 13.17
CA HIS A 148 -1.97 -4.56 12.55
C HIS A 148 -1.09 -5.56 11.80
N MET A 149 -0.13 -5.06 11.02
CA MET A 149 0.82 -5.89 10.27
C MET A 149 1.69 -6.75 11.20
N ARG A 150 2.08 -6.20 12.36
CA ARG A 150 2.83 -6.95 13.39
C ARG A 150 2.02 -8.13 13.91
N VAL A 151 0.75 -7.93 14.23
CA VAL A 151 -0.14 -9.01 14.71
C VAL A 151 -0.37 -10.05 13.61
N MET A 152 -0.67 -9.63 12.37
CA MET A 152 -0.84 -10.56 11.25
C MET A 152 0.42 -11.38 10.99
N ARG A 153 1.60 -10.78 11.05
CA ARG A 153 2.89 -11.48 10.96
C ARG A 153 3.03 -12.55 12.05
N ASP A 154 2.71 -12.20 13.29
CA ASP A 154 2.86 -13.11 14.43
C ASP A 154 1.87 -14.28 14.37
N LEU A 155 0.66 -14.04 13.88
CA LEU A 155 -0.31 -15.09 13.54
C LEU A 155 0.26 -16.02 12.47
N LEU A 156 0.76 -15.48 11.35
CA LEU A 156 1.34 -16.29 10.28
C LEU A 156 2.54 -17.13 10.73
N LYS A 157 3.40 -16.58 11.60
CA LYS A 157 4.53 -17.32 12.21
C LYS A 157 4.06 -18.49 13.08
N GLN A 158 2.88 -18.40 13.66
CA GLN A 158 2.25 -19.46 14.45
C GLN A 158 1.40 -20.41 13.59
N HIS A 159 1.48 -20.31 12.25
CA HIS A 159 0.60 -21.04 11.32
C HIS A 159 -0.89 -20.77 11.53
N ARG A 160 -1.22 -19.59 12.06
CA ARG A 160 -2.58 -19.10 12.30
C ARG A 160 -3.05 -18.17 11.21
N SER A 161 -4.37 -18.05 11.05
CA SER A 161 -4.96 -17.21 10.01
C SER A 161 -4.88 -15.73 10.38
N PRO A 162 -4.46 -14.83 9.47
CA PRO A 162 -4.55 -13.38 9.69
C PRO A 162 -5.96 -12.87 10.01
N MET A 163 -7.01 -13.60 9.61
CA MET A 163 -8.41 -13.28 9.94
C MET A 163 -8.67 -13.24 11.45
N GLU A 164 -7.84 -13.90 12.26
CA GLU A 164 -7.96 -13.81 13.71
C GLU A 164 -7.75 -12.38 14.22
N LEU A 165 -6.98 -11.56 13.50
CA LEU A 165 -6.91 -10.12 13.78
C LEU A 165 -8.30 -9.46 13.63
N MET A 166 -9.08 -9.81 12.60
CA MET A 166 -10.44 -9.25 12.45
C MET A 166 -11.30 -9.54 13.66
N ALA A 167 -11.20 -10.75 14.23
CA ALA A 167 -11.95 -11.12 15.43
C ALA A 167 -11.51 -10.32 16.67
N MET A 168 -10.24 -9.88 16.73
CA MET A 168 -9.72 -9.03 17.81
C MET A 168 -10.10 -7.55 17.67
N LEU A 169 -10.48 -7.10 16.47
CA LEU A 169 -10.84 -5.72 16.16
C LEU A 169 -12.34 -5.44 16.19
N ARG A 170 -13.16 -6.47 16.46
CA ARG A 170 -14.62 -6.40 16.57
C ARG A 170 -15.09 -5.92 17.92
#